data_AF-A0A968UFK6-F1
#
_entry.id   AF-A0A968UFK6-F1
#
_cell.length_a   1.000
_cell.length_b   1.000
_cell.length_c   1.000
_cell.angle_alpha   90.00
_cell.angle_beta   90.00
_cell.angle_gamma   90.00
#
_symmetry.space_group_name_H-M   'P 1'
#
loop_
_entity.id
_entity.type
_entity.pdbx_description
1 polymer ?
#
loop_
_entity_poly.entity_id
_entity_poly.type
_entity_poly.pdbx_seq_one_letter_code
_entity_poly.pdbx_strand_id
1 'polypeptide(L)'
;MGAIFVTFLVPQAFALYNNPGSSLSETALSRVFLMSCLCAVMCWAGYQISPNQQWLRKLNITIDNQKLFKIGILFLIISYFFNFLLSNTRIEKANNSNWTGAATIYVFFAQIIYISLAIFLIELIKRPSTKNFIFTSLAAILPVLTILAGRRQPTMTFVIIIGLSFWFVKKYIPSRVIIILLLIFGLYLMPLLGTLRGNTWSLAAEGDWQT
;
A
#
# COMPACT_ATOMS: atom_id res chain seq x y z
N MET A 1 -13.62 -8.53 -6.27
CA MET A 1 -12.91 -7.72 -7.28
C MET A 1 -13.84 -6.84 -8.12
N GLY A 2 -14.95 -7.38 -8.66
CA GLY A 2 -15.92 -6.57 -9.43
C GLY A 2 -16.47 -5.33 -8.71
N ALA A 3 -16.81 -5.44 -7.42
CA ALA A 3 -17.28 -4.30 -6.63
C ALA A 3 -16.25 -3.17 -6.51
N ILE A 4 -14.96 -3.50 -6.33
CA ILE A 4 -13.88 -2.49 -6.26
C ILE A 4 -13.74 -1.78 -7.60
N PHE A 5 -13.86 -2.53 -8.70
CA PHE A 5 -13.79 -1.98 -10.05
C PHE A 5 -14.93 -1.00 -10.32
N VAL A 6 -16.17 -1.35 -9.93
CA VAL A 6 -17.34 -0.48 -10.09
C VAL A 6 -17.27 0.74 -9.15
N THR A 7 -16.83 0.59 -7.91
CA THR A 7 -16.81 1.70 -6.94
C THR A 7 -15.66 2.67 -7.15
N PHE A 8 -14.48 2.22 -7.57
CA PHE A 8 -13.31 3.10 -7.72
C PHE A 8 -13.03 3.47 -9.18
N LEU A 9 -13.10 2.52 -10.09
CA LEU A 9 -12.64 2.75 -11.46
C LEU A 9 -13.69 3.48 -12.29
N VAL A 10 -14.98 3.15 -12.14
CA VAL A 10 -16.05 3.80 -12.91
C VAL A 10 -16.21 5.30 -12.56
N PRO A 11 -16.24 5.73 -11.29
CA PRO A 11 -16.32 7.16 -10.99
C PRO A 11 -15.08 7.93 -11.44
N GLN A 12 -13.88 7.35 -11.32
CA GLN A 12 -12.65 7.96 -11.81
C GLN A 12 -12.63 8.04 -13.33
N ALA A 13 -13.10 7.00 -14.02
CA ALA A 13 -13.25 7.00 -15.47
C ALA A 13 -14.20 8.11 -15.94
N PHE A 14 -15.34 8.27 -15.28
CA PHE A 14 -16.33 9.29 -15.60
C PHE A 14 -15.79 10.70 -15.30
N ALA A 15 -15.11 10.88 -14.17
CA ALA A 15 -14.46 12.14 -13.82
C ALA A 15 -13.37 12.53 -14.83
N LEU A 16 -12.56 11.56 -15.27
CA LEU A 16 -11.47 11.78 -16.24
C LEU A 16 -12.01 12.07 -17.65
N TYR A 17 -13.13 11.45 -18.03
CA TYR A 17 -13.80 11.71 -19.31
C TYR A 17 -14.44 13.12 -19.35
N ASN A 18 -15.11 13.53 -18.26
CA ASN A 18 -15.79 14.83 -18.20
C ASN A 18 -14.84 16.00 -17.92
N ASN A 19 -13.72 15.77 -17.23
CA ASN A 19 -12.73 16.79 -16.92
C ASN A 19 -11.33 16.30 -17.35
N PRO A 20 -11.05 16.18 -18.66
CA PRO A 20 -9.76 15.68 -19.14
C PRO A 20 -8.59 16.60 -18.78
N GLY A 21 -8.85 17.85 -18.35
CA GLY A 21 -7.82 18.85 -18.13
C GLY A 21 -7.13 19.26 -19.44
N SER A 22 -6.40 20.36 -19.42
CA SER A 22 -5.67 20.87 -20.59
C SER A 22 -4.41 20.06 -20.95
N SER A 23 -4.12 18.98 -20.23
CA SER A 23 -2.85 18.25 -20.29
C SER A 23 -2.95 16.75 -20.65
N LEU A 24 -4.16 16.19 -20.84
CA LEU A 24 -4.31 14.82 -21.34
C LEU A 24 -4.58 14.81 -22.84
N SER A 25 -3.71 14.15 -23.61
CA SER A 25 -4.02 13.80 -25.00
C SER A 25 -5.08 12.71 -25.05
N GLU A 26 -5.94 12.72 -26.08
CA GLU A 26 -6.93 11.65 -26.28
C GLU A 26 -6.30 10.26 -26.41
N THR A 27 -5.07 10.19 -26.90
CA THR A 27 -4.28 8.96 -26.96
C THR A 27 -3.88 8.42 -25.58
N ALA A 28 -3.67 9.28 -24.59
CA ALA A 28 -3.42 8.83 -23.21
C ALA A 28 -4.71 8.30 -22.56
N LEU A 29 -5.84 8.99 -22.79
CA LEU A 29 -7.13 8.62 -22.22
C LEU A 29 -7.61 7.23 -22.72
N SER A 30 -7.54 7.01 -24.04
CA SER A 30 -7.87 5.72 -24.67
C SER A 30 -7.00 4.57 -24.14
N ARG A 31 -5.70 4.79 -23.93
CA ARG A 31 -4.79 3.78 -23.34
C ARG A 31 -5.17 3.44 -21.90
N VAL A 32 -5.53 4.43 -21.09
CA VAL A 32 -5.95 4.22 -19.69
C VAL A 32 -7.23 3.37 -19.62
N PHE A 33 -8.22 3.65 -20.46
CA PHE A 33 -9.44 2.85 -20.50
C PHE A 33 -9.20 1.44 -21.01
N LEU A 34 -8.41 1.27 -22.07
CA LEU A 34 -8.06 -0.05 -22.60
C LEU A 34 -7.34 -0.90 -21.54
N MET A 35 -6.36 -0.32 -20.85
CA MET A 35 -5.63 -1.01 -19.79
C MET A 35 -6.56 -1.40 -18.63
N SER A 36 -7.47 -0.50 -18.25
CA SER A 36 -8.47 -0.78 -17.22
C SER A 36 -9.35 -1.97 -17.60
N CYS A 37 -9.90 -1.99 -18.82
CA CYS A 37 -10.70 -3.11 -19.31
C CYS A 37 -9.92 -4.42 -19.34
N LEU A 38 -8.66 -4.41 -19.80
CA LEU A 38 -7.79 -5.60 -19.77
C LEU A 38 -7.57 -6.12 -18.34
N CYS A 39 -7.33 -5.23 -17.38
CA CYS A 39 -7.19 -5.62 -15.98
C CYS A 39 -8.48 -6.27 -15.44
N ALA A 40 -9.66 -5.74 -15.76
CA ALA A 40 -10.94 -6.35 -15.37
C ALA A 40 -11.12 -7.75 -15.95
N VAL A 41 -10.83 -7.90 -17.25
CA VAL A 41 -10.91 -9.18 -17.96
C VAL A 41 -9.94 -10.19 -17.34
N MET A 42 -8.70 -9.80 -17.07
CA MET A 42 -7.71 -10.70 -16.46
C MET A 42 -8.08 -11.09 -15.03
N CYS A 43 -8.64 -10.18 -14.24
CA CYS A 43 -9.15 -10.51 -12.91
C CYS A 43 -10.34 -11.49 -12.98
N TRP A 44 -11.24 -11.33 -13.95
CA TRP A 44 -12.36 -12.24 -14.16
C TRP A 44 -11.90 -13.62 -14.65
N ALA A 45 -11.00 -13.64 -15.63
CA ALA A 45 -10.40 -14.87 -16.14
C ALA A 45 -9.66 -15.62 -15.02
N GLY A 46 -8.86 -14.93 -14.22
CA GLY A 46 -8.18 -15.54 -13.06
C GLY A 46 -9.13 -16.06 -11.99
N TYR A 47 -10.34 -15.50 -11.85
CA TYR A 47 -11.35 -16.03 -10.93
C TYR A 47 -12.00 -17.31 -11.47
N GLN A 48 -12.26 -17.38 -12.78
CA GLN A 48 -12.89 -18.55 -13.40
C GLN A 48 -11.92 -19.71 -13.60
N ILE A 49 -10.63 -19.43 -13.79
CA ILE A 49 -9.61 -20.46 -13.94
C ILE A 49 -9.25 -20.98 -12.55
N SER A 50 -9.88 -22.08 -12.15
CA SER A 50 -9.56 -22.77 -10.89
C SER A 50 -8.10 -23.25 -10.93
N PRO A 51 -7.26 -22.92 -9.93
CA PRO A 51 -5.87 -23.32 -9.94
C PRO A 51 -5.74 -24.85 -9.83
N ASN A 52 -4.80 -25.41 -10.59
CA ASN A 52 -4.56 -26.85 -10.59
C ASN A 52 -4.04 -27.30 -9.21
N GLN A 53 -4.90 -28.00 -8.47
CA GLN A 53 -4.64 -28.53 -7.12
C GLN A 53 -3.39 -29.42 -7.06
N GLN A 54 -3.09 -30.17 -8.13
CA GLN A 54 -1.91 -31.04 -8.17
C GLN A 54 -0.61 -30.25 -8.21
N TRP A 55 -0.61 -29.11 -8.91
CA TRP A 55 0.55 -28.23 -8.98
C TRP A 55 0.73 -27.46 -7.65
N LEU A 56 -0.37 -27.00 -7.05
CA LEU A 56 -0.36 -26.37 -5.73
C LEU A 56 0.18 -27.28 -4.63
N ARG A 57 -0.14 -28.58 -4.67
CA ARG A 57 0.40 -29.55 -3.70
C ARG A 57 1.92 -29.67 -3.77
N LYS A 58 2.53 -29.53 -4.95
CA LYS A 58 4.00 -29.52 -5.11
C LYS A 58 4.66 -28.29 -4.46
N LEU A 59 3.91 -27.20 -4.30
CA LEU A 59 4.37 -25.97 -3.66
C LEU A 59 4.11 -25.94 -2.14
N ASN A 60 3.57 -27.02 -1.56
CA ASN A 60 3.33 -27.12 -0.12
C ASN A 60 4.65 -27.41 0.62
N ILE A 61 5.54 -26.43 0.62
CA ILE A 61 6.81 -26.46 1.34
C ILE A 61 6.55 -26.07 2.79
N THR A 62 7.11 -26.84 3.72
CA THR A 62 7.01 -26.53 5.15
C THR A 62 7.72 -25.20 5.44
N ILE A 63 6.97 -24.23 5.97
CA ILE A 63 7.51 -22.91 6.30
C ILE A 63 8.32 -23.01 7.58
N ASP A 64 9.62 -22.80 7.48
CA ASP A 64 10.52 -22.65 8.62
C ASP A 64 10.47 -21.19 9.14
N ASN A 65 9.87 -21.00 10.31
CA ASN A 65 9.71 -19.68 10.93
C ASN A 65 11.05 -19.00 11.19
N GLN A 66 12.13 -19.75 11.48
CA GLN A 66 13.45 -19.16 11.72
C GLN A 66 14.05 -18.57 10.44
N LYS A 67 13.90 -19.28 9.31
CA LYS A 67 14.34 -18.76 8.00
C LYS A 67 13.54 -17.54 7.61
N LEU A 68 12.22 -17.56 7.83
CA LEU A 68 11.36 -16.43 7.54
C LEU A 68 11.76 -15.18 8.35
N PHE A 69 12.05 -15.34 9.64
CA PHE A 69 12.52 -14.25 10.50
C PHE A 69 13.86 -13.67 10.02
N LYS A 70 14.82 -14.52 9.64
CA LYS A 70 16.12 -14.08 9.09
C LYS A 70 15.95 -13.30 7.78
N ILE A 71 15.06 -13.75 6.89
CA ILE A 71 14.72 -13.03 5.65
C ILE A 71 14.06 -11.68 5.99
N GLY A 72 13.19 -11.64 7.00
CA GLY A 72 12.61 -10.40 7.52
C GLY A 72 13.66 -9.37 7.94
N ILE A 73 14.72 -9.81 8.63
CA ILE A 73 15.87 -8.95 9.01
C ILE A 73 16.62 -8.47 7.78
N LEU A 74 16.91 -9.34 6.82
CA LEU A 74 17.58 -8.96 5.58
C LEU A 74 16.77 -7.88 4.84
N PHE A 75 15.45 -8.06 4.73
CA PHE A 75 14.53 -7.11 4.12
C PHE A 75 14.46 -5.79 4.88
N LEU A 76 14.50 -5.82 6.21
CA LEU A 76 14.61 -4.62 7.04
C LEU A 76 15.86 -3.82 6.67
N ILE A 77 17.03 -4.48 6.68
CA ILE A 77 18.33 -3.86 6.40
C ILE A 77 18.35 -3.26 4.99
N ILE A 78 17.92 -4.04 3.99
CA ILE A 78 17.84 -3.57 2.59
C ILE A 78 16.96 -2.32 2.50
N SER A 79 15.79 -2.34 3.13
CA SER A 79 14.85 -1.21 3.06
C SER A 79 15.43 0.06 3.69
N TYR A 80 16.07 -0.06 4.85
CA TYR A 80 16.74 1.05 5.53
C TYR A 80 17.92 1.57 4.71
N PHE A 81 18.72 0.68 4.13
CA PHE A 81 19.84 1.04 3.27
C PHE A 81 19.37 1.85 2.06
N PHE A 82 18.37 1.37 1.32
CA PHE A 82 17.85 2.09 0.15
C PHE A 82 17.13 3.39 0.53
N ASN A 83 16.49 3.45 1.69
CA ASN A 83 15.92 4.70 2.19
C ASN A 83 17.01 5.74 2.54
N PHE A 84 18.16 5.30 3.06
CA PHE A 84 19.32 6.16 3.28
C PHE A 84 19.98 6.61 1.96
N LEU A 85 20.09 5.73 0.97
CA LEU A 85 20.57 6.15 -0.37
C LEU A 85 19.62 7.17 -1.00
N LEU A 86 18.30 6.96 -0.84
CA LEU A 86 17.30 7.89 -1.33
C LEU A 86 17.43 9.28 -0.69
N SER A 87 17.72 9.38 0.61
CA SER A 87 17.89 10.69 1.27
C SER A 87 19.12 11.45 0.77
N ASN A 88 20.13 10.77 0.22
CA ASN A 88 21.36 11.37 -0.29
C ASN A 88 21.34 11.61 -1.81
N THR A 89 20.28 11.20 -2.50
CA THR A 89 20.20 11.27 -3.97
C THR A 89 19.44 12.51 -4.41
N ARG A 90 19.97 13.23 -5.42
CA ARG A 90 19.24 14.33 -6.05
C ARG A 90 18.06 13.77 -6.85
N ILE A 91 16.86 14.26 -6.55
CA ILE A 91 15.63 13.78 -7.18
C ILE A 91 15.54 14.37 -8.59
N GLU A 92 15.70 13.52 -9.60
CA GLU A 92 15.38 13.85 -10.98
C GLU A 92 13.86 13.75 -11.20
N LYS A 93 13.27 14.80 -11.77
CA LYS A 93 11.85 14.87 -12.09
C LYS A 93 11.68 14.92 -13.61
N ALA A 94 10.77 14.10 -14.13
CA ALA A 94 10.29 14.24 -15.50
C ALA A 94 9.44 15.51 -15.66
N ASN A 95 9.18 15.92 -16.90
CA ASN A 95 8.28 17.04 -17.24
C ASN A 95 6.88 16.93 -16.59
N ASN A 96 6.45 15.71 -16.25
CA ASN A 96 5.16 15.44 -15.59
C ASN A 96 5.27 15.46 -14.06
N SER A 97 6.31 16.05 -13.47
CA SER A 97 6.61 16.09 -12.02
C SER A 97 6.86 14.74 -11.33
N ASN A 98 6.74 13.63 -12.06
CA ASN A 98 7.05 12.28 -11.58
C ASN A 98 8.55 12.09 -11.41
N TRP A 99 8.94 11.31 -10.39
CA TRP A 99 10.34 10.96 -10.17
C TRP A 99 10.78 9.95 -11.24
N THR A 100 12.01 10.09 -11.71
CA THR A 100 12.63 9.17 -12.68
C THR A 100 14.01 8.75 -12.22
N GLY A 101 14.60 7.76 -12.90
CA GLY A 101 15.98 7.32 -12.64
C GLY A 101 16.17 6.60 -11.30
N ALA A 102 17.34 6.79 -10.70
CA ALA A 102 17.79 6.07 -9.51
C ALA A 102 16.86 6.25 -8.29
N ALA A 103 16.27 7.43 -8.11
CA ALA A 103 15.33 7.69 -7.01
C ALA A 103 14.12 6.74 -7.04
N THR A 104 13.61 6.40 -8.23
CA THR A 104 12.46 5.50 -8.37
C THR A 104 12.84 4.07 -7.98
N ILE A 105 14.04 3.64 -8.37
CA ILE A 105 14.58 2.32 -8.02
C ILE A 105 14.76 2.21 -6.49
N TYR A 106 15.29 3.25 -5.85
CA TYR A 106 15.47 3.26 -4.40
C TYR A 106 14.15 3.25 -3.65
N VAL A 107 13.14 4.00 -4.12
CA VAL A 107 11.78 3.93 -3.57
C VAL A 107 11.19 2.53 -3.70
N PHE A 108 11.40 1.85 -4.83
CA PHE A 108 10.93 0.48 -5.01
C PHE A 108 11.52 -0.47 -3.97
N PHE A 109 12.84 -0.44 -3.77
CA PHE A 109 13.48 -1.29 -2.76
C PHE A 109 13.16 -0.86 -1.32
N ALA A 110 12.96 0.44 -1.06
CA ALA A 110 12.52 0.90 0.25
C ALA A 110 11.13 0.38 0.64
N GLN A 111 10.25 0.08 -0.33
CA GLN A 111 8.92 -0.49 -0.06
C GLN A 111 8.96 -1.94 0.45
N ILE A 112 10.10 -2.62 0.38
CA ILE A 112 10.28 -3.96 0.99
C ILE A 112 10.03 -3.93 2.51
N ILE A 113 10.09 -2.75 3.13
CA ILE A 113 9.81 -2.54 4.56
C ILE A 113 8.43 -3.07 4.95
N TYR A 114 7.43 -2.97 4.07
CA TYR A 114 6.08 -3.46 4.32
C TYR A 114 6.03 -5.00 4.43
N ILE A 115 6.87 -5.70 3.66
CA ILE A 115 7.00 -7.16 3.73
C ILE A 115 7.69 -7.55 5.04
N SER A 116 8.76 -6.84 5.40
CA SER A 116 9.47 -7.05 6.68
C SER A 116 8.54 -6.84 7.89
N LEU A 117 7.77 -5.75 7.87
CA LEU A 117 6.76 -5.44 8.89
C LEU A 117 5.74 -6.57 9.03
N ALA A 118 5.20 -7.08 7.91
CA ALA A 118 4.21 -8.16 7.94
C ALA A 118 4.79 -9.43 8.58
N ILE A 119 6.04 -9.80 8.24
CA ILE A 119 6.72 -10.97 8.81
C ILE A 119 6.88 -10.83 10.33
N PHE A 120 7.42 -9.71 10.80
CA PHE A 120 7.66 -9.50 12.23
C PHE A 120 6.36 -9.36 13.02
N LEU A 121 5.36 -8.70 12.45
CA LEU A 121 4.05 -8.56 13.10
C LEU A 121 3.36 -9.92 13.27
N ILE A 122 3.39 -10.78 12.24
CA ILE A 122 2.87 -12.15 12.35
C ILE A 122 3.59 -12.93 13.45
N GLU A 123 4.93 -12.84 13.52
CA GLU A 123 5.72 -13.55 14.53
C GLU A 123 5.46 -13.00 15.95
N LEU A 124 5.27 -11.68 16.08
CA LEU A 124 4.89 -11.02 17.33
C LEU A 124 3.52 -11.49 17.83
N ILE A 125 2.52 -11.58 16.94
CA ILE A 125 1.17 -12.03 17.30
C ILE A 125 1.17 -13.52 17.67
N LYS A 126 1.97 -14.35 16.98
CA LYS A 126 2.10 -15.79 17.30
C LYS A 126 2.81 -16.04 18.62
N ARG A 127 3.91 -15.33 18.86
CA ARG A 127 4.80 -15.50 20.02
C ARG A 127 5.23 -14.12 20.51
N PRO A 128 4.50 -13.52 21.45
CA PRO A 128 4.85 -12.21 21.98
C PRO A 128 6.18 -12.34 22.74
N SER A 129 7.24 -11.80 22.15
CA SER A 129 8.57 -11.77 22.74
C SER A 129 9.16 -10.36 22.60
N THR A 130 10.04 -10.00 23.53
CA THR A 130 10.73 -8.69 23.51
C THR A 130 11.50 -8.49 22.21
N LYS A 131 12.14 -9.54 21.69
CA LYS A 131 12.83 -9.52 20.39
C LYS A 131 11.86 -9.17 19.24
N ASN A 132 10.74 -9.88 19.16
CA ASN A 132 9.74 -9.62 18.10
C ASN A 132 9.15 -8.22 18.21
N PHE A 133 8.97 -7.72 19.42
CA PHE A 133 8.47 -6.36 19.65
C PHE A 133 9.46 -5.30 19.14
N ILE A 134 10.75 -5.47 19.42
CA ILE A 134 11.81 -4.55 18.94
C ILE A 134 11.85 -4.53 17.41
N PHE A 135 11.92 -5.70 16.75
CA PHE A 135 11.99 -5.76 15.29
C PHE A 135 10.72 -5.26 14.60
N THR A 136 9.54 -5.54 15.16
CA THR A 136 8.28 -4.99 14.64
C THR A 136 8.25 -3.47 14.79
N SER A 137 8.69 -2.94 15.93
CA SER A 137 8.74 -1.50 16.18
C SER A 137 9.70 -0.82 15.21
N LEU A 138 10.91 -1.37 15.02
CA LEU A 138 11.87 -0.88 14.04
C LEU A 138 11.28 -0.87 12.63
N ALA A 139 10.67 -1.97 12.19
CA ALA A 139 10.05 -2.04 10.88
C ALA A 139 8.87 -1.06 10.70
N ALA A 140 8.19 -0.67 11.78
CA ALA A 140 7.07 0.25 11.75
C ALA A 140 7.49 1.73 11.66
N ILE A 141 8.72 2.11 12.02
CA ILE A 141 9.16 3.52 12.04
C ILE A 141 8.99 4.18 10.66
N LEU A 142 9.55 3.59 9.61
CA LEU A 142 9.48 4.19 8.25
C LEU A 142 8.02 4.29 7.73
N PRO A 143 7.19 3.22 7.80
CA PRO A 143 5.77 3.33 7.48
C PRO A 143 5.06 4.44 8.26
N VAL A 144 5.24 4.52 9.59
CA VAL A 144 4.58 5.53 10.42
C VAL A 144 4.98 6.94 10.02
N LEU A 145 6.26 7.19 9.74
CA LEU A 145 6.72 8.49 9.23
C LEU A 145 6.07 8.84 7.89
N THR A 146 5.91 7.88 6.98
CA THR A 146 5.21 8.13 5.69
C THR A 146 3.71 8.37 5.86
N ILE A 147 3.09 7.79 6.89
CA ILE A 147 1.70 8.03 7.26
C ILE A 147 1.55 9.45 7.81
N LEU A 148 2.47 9.89 8.68
CA LEU A 148 2.52 11.25 9.21
C LEU A 148 2.74 12.29 8.09
N ALA A 149 3.48 11.94 7.04
CA ALA A 149 3.60 12.75 5.82
C ALA A 149 2.28 12.83 4.99
N GLY A 150 1.19 12.23 5.47
CA GLY A 150 -0.15 12.30 4.89
C GLY A 150 -0.30 11.52 3.59
N ARG A 151 0.50 10.47 3.37
CA ARG A 151 0.39 9.63 2.17
C ARG A 151 -0.67 8.54 2.37
N ARG A 152 -1.78 8.63 1.61
CA ARG A 152 -2.95 7.76 1.74
C ARG A 152 -2.68 6.27 1.46
N GLN A 153 -1.89 6.00 0.42
CA GLN A 153 -1.58 4.62 0.01
C GLN A 153 -0.79 3.88 1.12
N PRO A 154 0.33 4.40 1.65
CA PRO A 154 1.00 3.87 2.84
C PRO A 154 0.10 3.58 4.04
N THR A 155 -0.81 4.49 4.39
CA THR A 155 -1.74 4.31 5.51
C THR A 155 -2.63 3.09 5.33
N MET A 156 -3.24 2.96 4.15
CA MET A 156 -4.09 1.80 3.86
C MET A 156 -3.29 0.51 3.84
N THR A 157 -2.10 0.51 3.23
CA THR A 157 -1.21 -0.66 3.22
C THR A 157 -0.86 -1.11 4.65
N PHE A 158 -0.50 -0.17 5.52
CA PHE A 158 -0.18 -0.46 6.92
C PHE A 158 -1.37 -1.06 7.69
N VAL A 159 -2.56 -0.47 7.56
CA VAL A 159 -3.79 -0.97 8.19
C VAL A 159 -4.14 -2.37 7.67
N ILE A 160 -4.04 -2.60 6.36
CA ILE A 160 -4.29 -3.91 5.74
C ILE A 160 -3.31 -4.96 6.25
N ILE A 161 -2.01 -4.62 6.37
CA ILE A 161 -0.99 -5.53 6.91
C ILE A 161 -1.34 -5.94 8.34
N ILE A 162 -1.74 -4.99 9.18
CA ILE A 162 -2.18 -5.29 10.54
C ILE A 162 -3.38 -6.23 10.52
N GLY A 163 -4.43 -5.87 9.79
CA GLY A 163 -5.65 -6.68 9.71
C GLY A 163 -5.40 -8.10 9.21
N LEU A 164 -4.63 -8.25 8.13
CA LEU A 164 -4.27 -9.56 7.57
C LEU A 164 -3.38 -10.36 8.51
N SER A 165 -2.46 -9.73 9.23
CA SER A 165 -1.60 -10.42 10.21
C SER A 165 -2.42 -11.01 11.36
N PHE A 166 -3.39 -10.25 11.88
CA PHE A 166 -4.34 -10.75 12.89
C PHE A 166 -5.22 -11.87 12.35
N TRP A 167 -5.75 -11.71 11.14
CA TRP A 167 -6.57 -12.73 10.47
C TRP A 167 -5.77 -14.03 10.26
N PHE A 168 -4.52 -13.94 9.81
CA PHE A 168 -3.70 -15.11 9.50
C PHE A 168 -3.35 -15.92 10.76
N VAL A 169 -3.05 -15.25 11.87
CA VAL A 169 -2.63 -15.93 13.12
C VAL A 169 -3.82 -16.42 13.93
N LYS A 170 -4.81 -15.57 14.16
CA LYS A 170 -5.94 -15.89 15.05
C LYS A 170 -7.16 -16.42 14.31
N LYS A 171 -7.14 -16.46 12.98
CA LYS A 171 -8.27 -16.84 12.11
C LYS A 171 -9.56 -16.07 12.43
N TYR A 172 -9.43 -14.88 13.01
CA TYR A 172 -10.57 -14.03 13.31
C TYR A 172 -11.17 -13.50 12.02
N ILE A 173 -12.30 -14.05 11.61
CA ILE A 173 -13.08 -13.54 10.49
C ILE A 173 -13.70 -12.23 10.97
N PRO A 174 -13.32 -11.06 10.43
CA PRO A 174 -13.96 -9.81 10.80
C PRO A 174 -15.46 -9.90 10.47
N SER A 175 -16.31 -9.46 11.39
CA SER A 175 -17.76 -9.47 11.15
C SER A 175 -18.08 -8.61 9.93
N ARG A 176 -19.07 -9.02 9.13
CA ARG A 176 -19.46 -8.31 7.89
C ARG A 176 -19.77 -6.83 8.17
N VAL A 177 -20.29 -6.53 9.35
CA VAL A 177 -20.60 -5.18 9.82
C VAL A 177 -19.35 -4.32 9.97
N ILE A 178 -18.27 -4.86 10.54
CA ILE A 178 -16.99 -4.13 10.66
C ILE A 178 -16.46 -3.76 9.29
N ILE A 179 -16.50 -4.68 8.31
CA ILE A 179 -16.03 -4.42 6.94
C ILE A 179 -16.85 -3.30 6.28
N ILE A 180 -18.18 -3.34 6.41
CA ILE A 180 -19.08 -2.32 5.86
C ILE A 180 -18.80 -0.96 6.49
N LEU A 181 -18.68 -0.91 7.82
CA LEU A 181 -18.31 0.31 8.53
C LEU A 181 -16.96 0.85 8.07
N LEU A 182 -15.94 -0.01 7.92
CA LEU A 182 -14.61 0.39 7.48
C LEU A 182 -14.63 0.92 6.04
N LEU A 183 -15.47 0.36 5.16
CA LEU A 183 -15.68 0.87 3.80
C LEU A 183 -16.34 2.25 3.78
N ILE A 184 -17.41 2.43 4.56
CA ILE A 184 -18.11 3.72 4.67
C ILE A 184 -17.16 4.77 5.27
N PHE A 185 -16.45 4.40 6.32
CA PHE A 185 -15.48 5.27 7.00
C PHE A 185 -14.35 5.63 6.04
N GLY A 186 -13.82 4.68 5.27
CA GLY A 186 -12.81 4.91 4.23
C GLY A 186 -13.29 5.84 3.11
N LEU A 187 -14.54 5.69 2.67
CA LEU A 187 -15.16 6.55 1.66
C LEU A 187 -15.23 8.01 2.12
N TYR A 188 -15.48 8.25 3.41
CA TYR A 188 -15.63 9.59 3.98
C TYR A 188 -14.30 10.20 4.44
N LEU A 189 -13.40 9.40 5.05
CA LEU A 189 -12.09 9.86 5.50
C LEU A 189 -11.14 10.17 4.36
N MET A 190 -11.20 9.44 3.24
CA MET A 190 -10.26 9.68 2.14
C MET A 190 -10.39 11.09 1.54
N PRO A 191 -11.60 11.60 1.23
CA PRO A 191 -11.80 13.00 0.84
C PRO A 191 -11.44 13.98 1.95
N LEU A 192 -11.83 13.69 3.20
CA LEU A 192 -11.68 14.60 4.33
C LEU A 192 -10.22 14.79 4.75
N LEU A 193 -9.41 13.72 4.75
CA LEU A 193 -7.95 13.83 4.90
C LEU A 193 -7.30 14.53 3.70
N GLY A 194 -7.96 14.51 2.54
CA GLY A 194 -7.55 15.25 1.36
C GLY A 194 -7.70 16.74 1.48
N THR A 195 -8.83 17.20 1.97
CA THR A 195 -9.09 18.63 2.22
C THR A 195 -8.24 19.14 3.38
N LEU A 196 -8.09 18.34 4.45
CA LEU A 196 -7.21 18.67 5.56
C LEU A 196 -5.75 18.85 5.11
N ARG A 197 -5.23 18.06 4.16
CA ARG A 197 -3.87 18.26 3.61
C ARG A 197 -3.72 19.60 2.87
N GLY A 198 -4.78 20.10 2.25
CA GLY A 198 -4.77 21.43 1.62
C GLY A 198 -4.66 22.53 2.66
N ASN A 199 -5.43 22.43 3.74
CA ASN A 199 -5.47 23.43 4.82
C ASN A 199 -4.32 23.31 5.82
N THR A 200 -3.81 22.13 6.15
CA THR A 200 -2.76 21.99 7.19
C THR A 200 -1.42 22.52 6.74
N TRP A 201 -1.09 22.46 5.44
CA TRP A 201 0.14 23.06 4.93
C TRP A 201 0.02 24.58 4.73
N SER A 202 -1.18 25.13 4.48
CA SER A 202 -1.39 26.58 4.53
C SER A 202 -1.37 27.09 5.97
N LEU A 203 -2.06 26.42 6.90
CA LEU A 203 -2.09 26.77 8.32
C LEU A 203 -0.72 26.61 9.02
N ALA A 204 0.05 25.56 8.68
CA ALA A 204 1.42 25.39 9.19
C ALA A 204 2.43 26.37 8.55
N ALA A 205 2.15 26.90 7.36
CA ALA A 205 2.95 27.95 6.74
C ALA A 205 2.58 29.35 7.28
N GLU A 206 1.33 29.56 7.70
CA GLU A 206 0.83 30.83 8.24
C GLU A 206 0.97 30.94 9.77
N GLY A 207 1.25 29.84 10.48
CA GLY A 207 1.56 29.85 11.90
C GLY A 207 0.37 30.15 12.81
N ASP A 208 -0.85 30.09 12.30
CA ASP A 208 -2.06 30.41 13.07
C ASP A 208 -2.78 29.13 13.52
N TRP A 209 -2.39 28.63 14.69
CA TRP A 209 -2.96 27.43 15.32
C TRP A 209 -4.15 27.74 16.23
N GLN A 210 -4.92 28.79 15.92
CA GLN A 210 -6.11 29.13 16.70
C GLN A 210 -7.32 29.35 15.78
N THR A 211 -8.06 28.27 15.52
CA THR A 211 -9.51 28.17 15.79
C THR A 211 -10.00 26.74 15.65
#